data_AF-A0A2S9GKN0-F1
#
_entry.id   AF-A0A2S9GKN0-F1
#
_cell.length_a   1.000
_cell.length_b   1.000
_cell.length_c   1.000
_cell.angle_alpha   90.00
_cell.angle_beta   90.00
_cell.angle_gamma   90.00
#
_symmetry.space_group_name_H-M   'P 1'
#
loop_
_entity.id
_entity.type
_entity.pdbx_description
1 polymer ?
#
loop_
_entity_poly.entity_id
_entity_poly.type
_entity_poly.pdbx_seq_one_letter_code
_entity_poly.pdbx_strand_id
1 'polypeptide(L)'
;AGLPERLVLPTDRPYPQVADQRGATVAVDWPVRLQHQVARVAREHGATSFMVMQAALAVLLSKLSASTDVAVGFPIAGRRDP
;
A
#
# COMPACT_ATOMS: atom_id res chain seq x y z
N ALA A 1 3.32 2.86 20.48
CA ALA A 1 3.95 4.19 20.50
C ALA A 1 5.34 4.05 19.89
N GLY A 2 5.73 4.88 18.92
CA GLY A 2 7.04 4.76 18.25
C GLY A 2 7.01 4.77 16.71
N LEU A 3 5.82 4.70 16.09
CA LEU A 3 5.72 4.92 14.65
C LEU A 3 6.08 6.38 14.30
N PRO A 4 6.85 6.60 13.24
CA PRO A 4 7.17 7.95 12.78
C PRO A 4 5.89 8.70 12.41
N GLU A 5 5.86 9.99 12.72
CA GLU A 5 4.74 10.88 12.37
C GLU A 5 4.53 10.95 10.84
N ARG A 6 5.60 10.70 10.07
CA ARG A 6 5.57 10.75 8.62
C ARG A 6 6.55 9.75 8.01
N LEU A 7 6.10 9.08 6.96
CA LEU A 7 6.97 8.33 6.07
C LEU A 7 7.70 9.30 5.13
N VAL A 8 9.04 9.36 5.21
CA VAL A 8 9.85 10.18 4.30
C VAL A 8 9.94 9.46 2.96
N LEU A 9 9.26 9.98 1.94
CA LEU A 9 9.31 9.43 0.59
C LEU A 9 10.18 10.32 -0.32
N PRO A 10 10.78 9.76 -1.39
CA PRO A 10 11.58 10.53 -2.34
C PRO A 10 10.67 11.38 -3.24
N THR A 11 10.12 12.46 -2.69
CA THR A 11 9.21 13.36 -3.42
C THR A 11 9.99 14.36 -4.26
N ASP A 12 9.49 14.66 -5.46
CA ASP A 12 10.12 15.63 -6.37
C ASP A 12 10.09 17.08 -5.86
N ARG A 13 9.21 17.37 -4.89
CA ARG A 13 8.99 18.70 -4.33
C ARG A 13 8.87 18.61 -2.80
N PRO A 14 9.20 19.70 -2.07
CA PRO A 14 8.95 19.77 -0.63
C PRO A 14 7.45 19.66 -0.30
N TYR A 15 7.15 19.12 0.88
CA TYR A 15 5.77 19.08 1.39
C TYR A 15 5.28 20.50 1.73
N PRO A 16 4.11 20.92 1.21
CA PRO A 16 3.52 22.21 1.59
C PRO A 16 3.00 22.17 3.03
N GLN A 17 2.93 23.34 3.68
CA GLN A 17 2.42 23.46 5.05
C GLN A 17 0.91 23.19 5.14
N VAL A 18 0.17 23.45 4.06
CA VAL A 18 -1.26 23.19 3.92
C VAL A 18 -1.48 22.37 2.65
N ALA A 19 -2.24 21.28 2.76
CA ALA A 19 -2.57 20.42 1.63
C ALA A 19 -3.58 21.10 0.69
N ASP A 20 -3.26 21.18 -0.60
CA ASP A 20 -4.13 21.74 -1.64
C ASP A 20 -5.16 20.73 -2.17
N GLN A 21 -5.07 19.46 -1.74
CA GLN A 21 -5.92 18.33 -2.13
C GLN A 21 -5.92 18.04 -3.64
N ARG A 22 -4.90 18.48 -4.37
CA ARG A 22 -4.75 18.18 -5.81
C ARG A 22 -4.08 16.83 -5.99
N GLY A 23 -4.76 15.93 -6.71
CA GLY A 23 -4.25 14.59 -7.03
C GLY A 23 -4.28 14.30 -8.52
N ALA A 24 -3.55 13.26 -8.92
CA ALA A 24 -3.61 12.65 -10.25
C ALA A 24 -3.69 11.14 -10.11
N THR A 25 -4.19 10.46 -11.14
CA THR A 25 -4.28 9.00 -11.19
C THR A 25 -3.36 8.47 -12.27
N VAL A 26 -2.61 7.42 -11.96
CA VAL A 26 -1.81 6.67 -12.92
C VAL A 26 -2.42 5.29 -13.04
N ALA A 27 -2.85 4.94 -14.26
CA ALA A 27 -3.28 3.58 -14.56
C ALA A 27 -2.05 2.67 -14.67
N VAL A 28 -2.14 1.48 -14.08
CA VAL A 28 -1.09 0.46 -14.15
C VAL A 28 -1.67 -0.76 -14.84
N ASP A 29 -1.01 -1.23 -15.88
CA ASP A 29 -1.37 -2.48 -16.53
C ASP A 29 -1.16 -3.65 -15.57
N TRP A 30 -2.17 -4.50 -15.46
CA TRP A 30 -2.15 -5.65 -14.56
C TRP A 30 -2.29 -6.96 -15.33
N PRO A 31 -1.17 -7.58 -15.75
CA PRO A 31 -1.22 -8.79 -16.55
C PRO A 31 -1.87 -9.96 -15.80
N VAL A 32 -2.66 -10.75 -16.51
CA VAL A 32 -3.32 -11.96 -15.96
C VAL A 32 -2.30 -12.93 -15.34
N ARG A 33 -1.09 -13.03 -15.89
CA ARG A 33 -0.01 -13.86 -15.31
C ARG A 33 0.39 -13.39 -13.91
N LEU A 34 0.45 -12.07 -13.69
CA LEU A 34 0.76 -11.51 -12.37
C LEU A 34 -0.36 -11.80 -11.37
N GLN A 35 -1.62 -11.66 -11.80
CA GLN A 35 -2.78 -12.02 -10.98
C GLN A 35 -2.74 -13.49 -10.52
N HIS A 36 -2.37 -14.41 -11.42
CA HIS A 36 -2.22 -15.82 -11.06
C HIS A 36 -1.07 -16.08 -10.09
N GLN A 37 0.06 -15.38 -10.23
CA GLN A 37 1.18 -15.49 -9.30
C GLN A 37 0.80 -15.00 -7.90
N VAL A 38 0.09 -13.87 -7.80
CA VAL A 38 -0.42 -13.36 -6.52
C VAL A 38 -1.36 -14.36 -5.87
N ALA A 39 -2.30 -14.92 -6.64
CA ALA A 39 -3.24 -15.93 -6.13
C ALA A 39 -2.52 -17.21 -5.67
N ARG A 40 -1.45 -17.60 -6.35
CA ARG A 40 -0.62 -18.75 -5.96
C ARG A 40 0.09 -18.50 -4.62
N VAL A 41 0.77 -17.37 -4.48
CA VAL A 41 1.45 -16.99 -3.22
C VAL A 41 0.45 -16.92 -2.07
N ALA A 42 -0.73 -16.33 -2.31
CA ALA A 42 -1.79 -16.27 -1.32
C ALA A 42 -2.17 -17.69 -0.83
N ARG A 43 -2.40 -18.63 -1.74
CA ARG A 43 -2.72 -20.02 -1.41
C ARG A 43 -1.61 -20.75 -0.67
N GLU A 44 -0.36 -20.60 -1.12
CA GLU A 44 0.81 -21.23 -0.51
C GLU A 44 1.00 -20.82 0.96
N HIS A 45 0.58 -19.61 1.33
CA HIS A 45 0.71 -19.07 2.68
C HIS A 45 -0.61 -19.02 3.47
N GLY A 46 -1.70 -19.61 2.97
CA GLY A 46 -3.02 -19.54 3.63
C GLY A 46 -3.56 -18.11 3.79
N ALA A 47 -3.14 -17.20 2.91
CA ALA A 47 -3.48 -15.79 2.92
C ALA A 47 -4.47 -15.45 1.80
N THR A 48 -5.00 -14.22 1.83
CA THR A 48 -5.80 -13.68 0.73
C THR A 48 -4.90 -12.94 -0.27
N SER A 49 -5.30 -12.86 -1.55
CA SER A 49 -4.60 -12.02 -2.53
C SER A 49 -4.50 -10.57 -2.07
N PHE A 50 -5.50 -10.09 -1.32
CA PHE A 50 -5.47 -8.76 -0.72
C PHE A 50 -4.31 -8.62 0.28
N MET A 51 -4.13 -9.55 1.21
CA MET A 51 -3.00 -9.56 2.14
C MET A 51 -1.64 -9.56 1.41
N VAL A 52 -1.52 -10.30 0.30
CA VAL A 52 -0.31 -10.28 -0.53
C VAL A 52 -0.05 -8.89 -1.12
N MET A 53 -1.09 -8.22 -1.63
CA MET A 53 -0.97 -6.85 -2.14
C MET A 53 -0.62 -5.85 -1.04
N GLN A 54 -1.20 -6.01 0.16
CA GLN A 54 -0.86 -5.17 1.32
C GLN A 54 0.61 -5.33 1.70
N ALA A 55 1.11 -6.57 1.77
CA ALA A 55 2.51 -6.85 2.05
C ALA A 55 3.44 -6.28 0.98
N ALA A 56 3.09 -6.43 -0.30
CA ALA A 56 3.86 -5.87 -1.41
C ALA A 56 3.97 -4.34 -1.33
N LEU A 57 2.85 -3.65 -1.01
CA LEU A 57 2.84 -2.20 -0.81
C LEU A 57 3.69 -1.79 0.40
N ALA A 58 3.58 -2.48 1.52
CA ALA A 58 4.38 -2.20 2.71
C ALA A 58 5.89 -2.36 2.43
N VAL A 59 6.29 -3.43 1.73
CA VAL A 59 7.68 -3.66 1.34
C VAL A 59 8.18 -2.57 0.38
N LEU A 60 7.36 -2.15 -0.59
CA LEU A 60 7.72 -1.07 -1.50
C LEU A 60 7.94 0.25 -0.75
N LEU A 61 7.00 0.63 0.11
CA LEU A 61 7.09 1.85 0.91
C LEU A 61 8.31 1.81 1.84
N SER A 62 8.55 0.67 2.48
CA SER A 62 9.71 0.47 3.35
C SER A 62 11.03 0.69 2.61
N LYS A 63 11.15 0.17 1.39
CA LYS A 63 12.33 0.35 0.53
C LYS A 63 12.50 1.80 0.08
N LEU A 64 11.41 2.49 -0.28
CA LEU A 64 11.47 3.88 -0.73
C LEU A 64 11.80 4.86 0.41
N SER A 65 11.34 4.56 1.62
CA SER A 65 11.53 5.44 2.77
C SER A 65 12.72 5.11 3.67
N ALA A 66 13.42 4.00 3.38
CA ALA A 66 14.42 3.40 4.27
C ALA A 66 13.90 3.20 5.72
N SER A 67 12.59 2.94 5.89
CA SER A 67 11.95 2.72 7.20
C SER A 67 11.35 1.33 7.25
N THR A 68 11.50 0.63 8.36
CA THR A 68 10.83 -0.67 8.60
C THR A 68 9.45 -0.52 9.21
N ASP A 69 9.12 0.65 9.76
CA ASP A 69 7.81 0.95 10.36
C ASP A 69 6.96 1.77 9.38
N VAL A 70 5.99 1.09 8.75
CA VAL A 70 5.08 1.65 7.76
C VAL A 70 3.64 1.37 8.17
N ALA A 71 2.84 2.42 8.35
CA ALA A 71 1.40 2.31 8.57
C ALA A 71 0.65 2.55 7.26
N VAL A 72 -0.24 1.63 6.89
CA VAL A 72 -1.12 1.74 5.72
C VAL A 72 -2.57 1.54 6.14
N GLY A 73 -3.43 2.51 5.84
CA GLY A 73 -4.86 2.42 6.10
C GLY A 73 -5.60 1.72 4.96
N PHE A 74 -6.55 0.86 5.30
CA PHE A 74 -7.42 0.19 4.32
C PHE A 74 -8.88 0.41 4.71
N PRO A 75 -9.72 0.95 3.81
CA PRO A 75 -11.14 1.10 4.09
C PRO A 75 -11.83 -0.27 4.12
N ILE A 76 -12.79 -0.42 5.03
CA ILE A 76 -13.71 -1.56 5.07
C ILE A 76 -15.12 -1.11 4.71
N ALA A 77 -15.93 -1.98 4.11
CA ALA A 77 -17.28 -1.64 3.69
C ALA A 77 -18.18 -1.18 4.84
N GLY A 78 -17.91 -1.61 6.09
CA GLY A 78 -18.62 -1.16 7.29
C GLY A 78 -20.07 -1.64 7.39
N ARG A 79 -20.56 -2.42 6.43
CA ARG A 79 -21.90 -3.00 6.43
C ARG A 79 -21.89 -4.26 7.28
N ARG A 80 -22.40 -4.17 8.51
CA ARG A 80 -22.46 -5.29 9.48
C ARG A 80 -23.87 -5.86 9.65
N ASP A 81 -24.84 -5.37 8.89
CA ASP A 81 -26.21 -5.89 8.96
C ASP A 81 -26.34 -7.23 8.22
N PRO A 82 -27.18 -8.17 8.72
CA PRO A 82 -27.35 -9.51 8.14
C PRO A 82 -27.94 -9.51 6.73
#